data_AF-B0BGZ3-F1
#
_entry.id   AF-B0BGZ3-F1
#
_cell.length_a   1.000
_cell.length_b   1.000
_cell.length_c   1.000
_cell.angle_alpha   90.00
_cell.angle_beta   90.00
_cell.angle_gamma   90.00
#
_symmetry.space_group_name_H-M   'P 1'
#
loop_
_entity.id
_entity.type
_entity.pdbx_description
1 polymer ?
#
loop_
_entity_poly.entity_id
_entity_poly.type
_entity_poly.pdbx_seq_one_letter_code
_entity_poly.pdbx_strand_id
1 'polypeptide(L)'
;MNEGWYNNEYLAIFSQAESSIAAEKYKLDLYLPGYTLIGLRDWDDFIVVSPAGVMCSLPTVPTDVARAESFTLSASVALEPDARFTGKIEWYVKPLIFGGEPNDKEKCLVGDS
;
A
#
# COMPACT_ATOMS: atom_id res chain seq x y z
N MET A 1 -5.07 7.39 4.43
CA MET A 1 -4.61 6.97 3.10
C MET A 1 -5.51 7.62 2.06
N ASN A 2 -4.96 8.03 0.92
CA ASN A 2 -5.69 8.55 -0.23
C ASN A 2 -5.49 7.60 -1.42
N GLU A 3 -6.56 7.02 -1.95
CA GLU A 3 -6.48 5.99 -3.00
C GLU A 3 -7.39 6.29 -4.19
N GLY A 4 -7.00 5.85 -5.39
CA GLY A 4 -7.77 6.08 -6.61
C GLY A 4 -6.99 5.78 -7.89
N TRP A 5 -7.65 5.97 -9.04
CA TRP A 5 -7.02 5.76 -10.33
C TRP A 5 -6.23 7.00 -10.77
N TYR A 6 -5.03 6.76 -11.31
CA TYR A 6 -4.19 7.76 -11.96
C TYR A 6 -3.62 7.16 -13.24
N ASN A 7 -3.89 7.75 -14.41
CA ASN A 7 -3.33 7.31 -15.70
C ASN A 7 -3.41 5.79 -15.95
N ASN A 8 -4.55 5.17 -15.63
CA ASN A 8 -4.80 3.72 -15.79
C ASN A 8 -4.07 2.81 -14.79
N GLU A 9 -3.52 3.39 -13.72
CA GLU A 9 -2.89 2.69 -12.59
C GLU A 9 -3.68 2.98 -11.32
N TYR A 10 -3.80 2.01 -10.43
CA TYR A 10 -4.45 2.22 -9.13
C TYR A 10 -3.40 2.57 -8.09
N LEU A 11 -3.53 3.73 -7.44
CA LEU A 11 -2.58 4.21 -6.44
C LEU A 11 -3.23 4.27 -5.07
N ALA A 12 -2.50 3.88 -4.04
CA ALA A 12 -2.85 4.07 -2.63
C ALA A 12 -1.73 4.82 -1.92
N ILE A 13 -1.90 6.13 -1.71
CA ILE A 13 -0.89 7.01 -1.12
C ILE A 13 -1.11 7.09 0.39
N PHE A 14 -0.06 6.76 1.14
CA PHE A 14 -0.09 6.78 2.60
C PHE A 14 0.09 8.19 3.15
N SER A 15 -0.58 8.47 4.27
CA SER A 15 -0.17 9.54 5.16
C SER A 15 1.17 9.21 5.80
N GLN A 16 1.81 10.21 6.42
CA GLN A 16 3.09 10.00 7.10
C GLN A 16 3.00 8.93 8.21
N ALA A 17 1.89 8.87 8.95
CA ALA A 17 1.70 7.85 9.98
C ALA A 17 1.56 6.44 9.38
N GLU A 18 0.77 6.29 8.33
CA GLU A 18 0.57 5.01 7.64
C GLU A 18 1.85 4.52 6.96
N SER A 19 2.62 5.44 6.38
CA SER A 19 3.94 5.17 5.80
C SER A 19 4.88 4.54 6.82
N SER A 20 5.01 5.14 8.00
CA SER A 20 5.86 4.61 9.08
C SER A 20 5.41 3.23 9.55
N ILE A 21 4.10 3.04 9.77
CA ILE A 21 3.53 1.75 10.19
C ILE A 21 3.77 0.66 9.14
N ALA A 22 3.57 0.98 7.87
CA ALA A 22 3.79 0.05 6.77
C ALA A 22 5.29 -0.27 6.61
N ALA A 23 6.16 0.73 6.68
CA ALA A 23 7.61 0.53 6.59
C ALA A 23 8.12 -0.41 7.69
N GLU A 24 7.62 -0.28 8.93
CA GLU A 24 7.95 -1.19 10.02
C GLU A 24 7.41 -2.61 9.76
N LYS A 25 6.14 -2.74 9.36
CA LYS A 25 5.48 -4.03 9.08
C LYS A 25 6.24 -4.83 8.01
N TYR A 26 6.71 -4.18 6.96
CA TYR A 26 7.46 -4.80 5.88
C TYR A 26 8.97 -4.85 6.12
N LYS A 27 9.43 -4.36 7.27
CA LYS A 27 10.86 -4.25 7.63
C LYS A 27 11.65 -3.56 6.52
N LEU A 28 11.10 -2.48 5.99
CA LEU A 28 11.64 -1.78 4.84
C LEU A 28 13.09 -1.35 5.09
N ASP A 29 13.41 -0.83 6.27
CA ASP A 29 14.77 -0.44 6.64
C ASP A 29 15.79 -1.60 6.61
N LEU A 30 15.35 -2.84 6.83
CA LEU A 30 16.21 -4.02 6.77
C LEU A 30 16.59 -4.38 5.33
N TYR A 31 15.66 -4.24 4.39
CA TYR A 31 15.83 -4.69 3.01
C TYR A 31 16.18 -3.55 2.04
N LEU A 32 15.75 -2.32 2.35
CA LEU A 32 15.88 -1.12 1.55
C LEU A 32 16.29 0.07 2.45
N PRO A 33 17.51 0.04 3.03
CA PRO A 33 17.94 1.08 3.95
C PRO A 33 17.95 2.45 3.28
N GLY A 34 17.34 3.43 3.95
CA GLY A 34 17.26 4.82 3.49
C GLY A 34 16.18 5.08 2.44
N TYR A 35 15.40 4.07 2.05
CA TYR A 35 14.20 4.29 1.24
C TYR A 35 13.02 4.68 2.13
N THR A 36 12.20 5.62 1.66
CA THR A 36 10.96 6.02 2.34
C THR A 36 9.76 5.46 1.59
N LEU A 37 8.92 4.67 2.26
CA LEU A 37 7.68 4.15 1.67
C LEU A 37 6.62 5.26 1.59
N ILE A 38 6.00 5.44 0.43
CA ILE A 38 4.99 6.47 0.18
C ILE A 38 3.61 5.86 -0.03
N GLY A 39 3.52 4.63 -0.55
CA GLY A 39 2.25 4.05 -0.92
C GLY A 39 2.38 2.74 -1.69
N LEU A 40 1.29 2.39 -2.36
CA LEU A 40 1.20 1.23 -3.25
C LEU A 40 0.75 1.67 -4.65
N ARG A 41 1.26 0.96 -5.65
CA ARG A 41 0.81 0.97 -7.05
C ARG A 41 0.26 -0.41 -7.36
N ASP A 42 -0.89 -0.45 -8.02
CA ASP A 42 -1.62 -1.65 -8.45
C ASP A 42 -1.78 -2.73 -7.36
N TRP A 43 -1.82 -2.28 -6.09
CA TRP A 43 -2.01 -3.07 -4.85
C TRP A 43 -0.79 -3.85 -4.37
N ASP A 44 0.17 -4.14 -5.23
CA ASP A 44 1.27 -5.07 -4.96
C ASP A 44 2.68 -4.49 -5.16
N ASP A 45 2.81 -3.27 -5.68
CA ASP A 45 4.09 -2.59 -5.78
C ASP A 45 4.21 -1.46 -4.76
N PHE A 46 5.28 -1.42 -3.98
CA PHE A 46 5.63 -0.27 -3.17
C PHE A 46 6.03 0.93 -4.03
N ILE A 47 5.45 2.08 -3.72
CA ILE A 47 5.98 3.37 -4.14
C ILE A 47 6.96 3.83 -3.07
N VAL A 48 8.23 3.99 -3.42
CA VAL A 48 9.28 4.42 -2.50
C VAL A 48 10.03 5.63 -3.02
N VAL A 49 10.61 6.42 -2.12
CA VAL A 49 11.59 7.45 -2.43
C VAL A 49 12.96 6.95 -1.99
N SER A 50 13.90 6.89 -2.94
CA SER A 50 15.29 6.53 -2.68
C SER A 50 16.02 7.58 -1.85
N PRO A 51 17.20 7.26 -1.26
CA PRO A 51 18.04 8.24 -0.59
C PRO A 51 18.45 9.43 -1.48
N ALA A 52 18.43 9.26 -2.80
CA ALA A 52 18.71 10.30 -3.79
C ALA A 52 17.49 11.19 -4.11
N GLY A 53 16.33 10.95 -3.48
CA GLY A 53 15.09 11.68 -3.73
C GLY A 53 14.31 11.23 -4.97
N VAL A 54 14.76 10.16 -5.65
CA VAL A 54 14.08 9.59 -6.81
C VAL A 54 12.96 8.67 -6.35
N MET A 55 11.78 8.79 -6.96
CA MET A 55 10.63 7.93 -6.69
C MET A 55 10.63 6.71 -7.62
N CYS A 56 10.44 5.52 -7.05
CA CYS A 56 10.54 4.23 -7.74
C CYS A 56 9.40 3.31 -7.33
N SER A 57 9.04 2.34 -8.19
CA SER A 57 8.12 1.26 -7.83
C SER A 57 8.87 -0.07 -7.69
N LEU A 58 8.61 -0.78 -6.60
CA LEU A 58 9.27 -2.04 -6.26
C LEU A 58 8.21 -3.10 -5.86
N PRO A 59 8.34 -4.37 -6.25
CA PRO A 59 7.43 -5.42 -5.77
C PRO A 59 7.38 -5.53 -4.24
N THR A 60 6.18 -5.80 -3.69
CA THR A 60 5.97 -6.06 -2.24
C THR A 60 6.42 -7.45 -1.79
N VAL A 61 6.67 -8.36 -2.73
CA VAL A 61 7.33 -9.67 -2.53
C VAL A 61 8.85 -9.51 -2.48
N PRO A 62 9.61 -10.44 -1.88
CA PRO A 62 10.93 -10.19 -1.28
C PRO A 62 11.78 -9.25 -2.12
N THR A 63 12.07 -8.10 -1.51
CA THR A 63 12.63 -6.89 -2.09
C THR A 63 14.02 -7.14 -2.67
N ASP A 64 14.05 -7.61 -3.91
CA ASP A 64 15.25 -7.62 -4.75
C ASP A 64 15.30 -6.28 -5.49
N VAL A 65 16.27 -5.44 -5.12
CA VAL A 65 16.54 -4.15 -5.78
C VAL A 65 16.78 -4.31 -7.28
N ALA A 66 17.18 -5.50 -7.75
CA ALA A 66 17.33 -5.80 -9.16
C ALA A 66 16.01 -5.75 -9.96
N ARG A 67 14.86 -5.72 -9.28
CA ARG A 67 13.52 -5.59 -9.89
C ARG A 67 12.91 -4.20 -9.77
N ALA A 68 13.71 -3.19 -9.41
CA ALA A 68 13.26 -1.81 -9.30
C ALA A 68 13.00 -1.18 -10.67
N GLU A 69 11.75 -0.77 -10.94
CA GLU A 69 11.40 -0.03 -12.16
C GLU A 69 11.11 1.44 -11.84
N SER A 70 11.60 2.34 -12.70
CA SER A 70 11.40 3.78 -12.55
C SER A 70 9.99 4.17 -13.00
N PHE A 71 9.30 5.00 -12.21
CA PHE A 71 8.04 5.63 -12.62
C PHE A 71 8.02 7.10 -12.19
N THR A 72 7.15 7.92 -12.78
CA THR A 72 7.10 9.37 -12.50
C THR A 72 5.66 9.82 -12.26
N LEU A 73 5.39 10.40 -11.09
CA LEU A 73 4.12 11.10 -10.81
C LEU A 73 4.31 12.60 -10.97
N SER A 74 3.29 13.28 -11.48
CA SER A 74 3.28 14.74 -11.59
C SER A 74 3.08 15.38 -10.20
N ALA A 75 3.64 16.57 -9.97
CA ALA A 75 3.56 17.26 -8.66
C ALA A 75 2.12 17.59 -8.19
N SER A 76 1.15 17.55 -9.11
CA SER A 76 -0.29 17.63 -8.82
C SER A 76 -0.93 16.33 -9.33
N VAL A 77 -1.18 15.39 -8.42
CA VAL A 77 -1.93 14.17 -8.70
C VAL A 77 -3.39 14.43 -8.32
N ALA A 78 -4.25 14.64 -9.32
CA ALA A 78 -5.69 14.56 -9.13
C ALA A 78 -6.11 13.10 -9.32
N LEU A 79 -6.33 12.39 -8.20
CA LEU A 79 -6.88 11.03 -8.20
C LEU A 79 -8.39 11.12 -8.33
N GLU A 80 -8.95 10.41 -9.30
CA GLU A 80 -10.41 10.27 -9.42
C GLU A 80 -10.88 9.14 -8.47
N PRO A 81 -11.79 9.42 -7.52
CA PRO A 81 -12.32 8.40 -6.62
C PRO A 81 -13.14 7.35 -7.39
N ASP A 82 -12.86 6.06 -7.18
CA ASP A 82 -13.66 4.99 -7.79
C ASP A 82 -14.86 4.62 -6.91
N ALA A 83 -16.02 5.19 -7.24
CA ALA A 83 -17.29 4.94 -6.55
C ALA A 83 -17.74 3.46 -6.57
N ARG A 84 -17.19 2.62 -7.46
CA ARG A 84 -17.58 1.20 -7.57
C ARG A 84 -17.10 0.37 -6.38
N PHE A 85 -16.03 0.82 -5.72
CA PHE A 85 -15.36 0.14 -4.60
C PHE A 85 -15.38 0.92 -3.29
N THR A 86 -15.96 2.13 -3.26
CA THR A 86 -16.19 2.87 -2.02
C THR A 86 -16.99 2.01 -1.03
N GLY A 87 -16.40 1.72 0.13
CA GLY A 87 -17.02 0.91 1.19
C GLY A 87 -17.03 -0.61 0.95
N LYS A 88 -16.40 -1.12 -0.12
CA LYS A 88 -16.29 -2.57 -0.39
C LYS A 88 -14.92 -3.16 -0.05
N ILE A 89 -13.94 -2.31 0.25
CA ILE A 89 -12.60 -2.73 0.64
C ILE A 89 -12.63 -2.93 2.16
N GLU A 90 -12.88 -4.17 2.60
CA GLU A 90 -12.73 -4.58 3.99
C GLU A 90 -11.25 -4.85 4.27
N TRP A 91 -10.57 -3.92 4.94
CA TRP A 91 -9.22 -4.15 5.45
C TRP A 91 -9.28 -5.16 6.61
N TYR A 92 -8.75 -6.37 6.41
CA TYR A 92 -8.64 -7.35 7.48
C TYR A 92 -7.59 -6.89 8.52
N VAL A 93 -8.05 -6.27 9.60
CA VAL A 93 -7.20 -5.81 10.73
C VAL A 93 -6.65 -6.99 11.54
N LYS A 94 -7.32 -8.15 11.52
CA LYS A 94 -6.83 -9.40 12.10
C LYS A 94 -6.34 -10.35 11.00
N PRO A 95 -5.19 -11.03 11.19
CA PRO A 95 -4.77 -12.07 10.26
C PRO A 95 -5.85 -13.16 10.21
N LEU A 96 -6.31 -13.48 9.00
CA LEU A 96 -7.13 -14.67 8.75
C LEU A 96 -6.33 -15.89 9.21
N ILE A 97 -6.73 -16.49 10.34
CA ILE A 97 -6.19 -17.77 10.75
C ILE A 97 -6.74 -18.80 9.76
N PHE A 98 -5.88 -19.27 8.85
CA PHE A 98 -6.19 -20.41 8.00
C PHE A 98 -6.25 -21.66 8.89
N GLY A 99 -7.45 -22.18 9.12
CA GLY A 99 -7.70 -23.37 9.95
C GLY A 99 -8.93 -23.32 10.86
N GLY A 100 -9.73 -22.25 10.84
CA GLY A 100 -10.99 -22.16 11.59
C GLY A 100 -12.17 -22.84 10.88
N GLU A 101 -13.14 -23.31 11.66
CA GLU A 101 -14.39 -23.92 11.16
C GLU A 101 -15.20 -22.90 10.33
N PRO A 102 -15.85 -23.31 9.21
CA PRO A 102 -16.54 -22.41 8.27
C PRO A 102 -17.71 -21.61 8.85
N ASN A 103 -18.07 -21.81 10.12
CA ASN A 103 -19.26 -21.28 10.76
C ASN A 103 -18.98 -20.28 11.90
N ASP A 104 -17.73 -19.85 12.07
CA ASP A 104 -17.40 -18.82 13.06
C ASP A 104 -17.98 -17.46 12.65
N LYS A 105 -18.99 -17.02 13.42
CA LYS A 105 -19.71 -15.75 13.21
C LYS A 105 -18.96 -14.52 13.74
N GLU A 106 -17.75 -14.67 14.25
CA GLU A 106 -16.91 -13.53 14.66
C GLU A 106 -16.21 -12.89 13.46
N LYS A 107 -16.99 -12.32 12.55
CA LYS A 107 -16.50 -11.20 11.75
C LYS A 107 -16.68 -9.95 12.62
N CYS A 108 -15.64 -9.58 13.38
CA CYS A 108 -15.60 -8.28 14.03
C CYS A 108 -15.53 -7.18 12.96
N LEU A 109 -16.69 -6.77 12.46
CA LEU A 109 -16.88 -5.54 11.71
C LEU A 109 -17.00 -4.42 12.73
N VAL A 110 -16.01 -3.54 12.83
CA VAL A 110 -16.21 -2.24 13.49
C VAL A 110 -16.77 -1.32 12.41
N GLY A 111 -18.09 -1.15 12.44
CA GLY A 111 -18.72 0.01 11.85
C GLY A 111 -18.69 1.12 12.87
N ASP A 112 -18.12 2.28 12.50
CA ASP A 112 -18.39 3.51 13.20
C ASP A 112 -19.11 4.48 12.25
N SER A 113 -20.01 5.22 12.86
CA SER A 113 -21.10 6.04 12.30
C SER A 113 -20.62 7.41 11.82
#